data_AF-A0A4R8CT87-F1
#
_entry.id   AF-A0A4R8CT87-F1
#
_cell.length_a   1.000
_cell.length_b   1.000
_cell.length_c   1.000
_cell.angle_alpha   90.00
_cell.angle_beta   90.00
_cell.angle_gamma   90.00
#
_symmetry.space_group_name_H-M   'P 1'
#
loop_
_entity.id
_entity.type
_entity.pdbx_description
1 polymer ?
#
loop_
_entity_poly.entity_id
_entity_poly.type
_entity_poly.pdbx_seq_one_letter_code
_entity_poly.pdbx_strand_id
1 'polypeptide(L)'
;MNWLLNGACRNEDPELFFPIGTTGPALQQIEAAKRVCAQCDVVDACLNWALRTGQDAGVWGGLSEIERRALKQQRPKRVQSHSPVSTGTTQVEDLSIPPTRQPAPTRSAGPARGRR
;
A
#
# COMPACT_ATOMS: atom_id res chain seq x y z
N MET A 1 3.20 -8.99 22.73
CA MET A 1 2.13 -9.93 22.32
C MET A 1 0.77 -9.24 22.12
N ASN A 2 0.70 -7.97 21.70
CA ASN A 2 -0.53 -7.16 21.80
C ASN A 2 -1.13 -6.71 20.46
N TRP A 3 -0.69 -7.30 19.35
CA TRP A 3 -1.09 -6.88 18.00
C TRP A 3 -2.60 -7.01 17.77
N LEU A 4 -3.27 -7.97 18.40
CA LEU A 4 -4.73 -8.13 18.39
C LEU A 4 -5.47 -6.89 18.91
N LEU A 5 -4.88 -6.12 19.83
CA LEU A 5 -5.49 -4.89 20.35
C LEU A 5 -5.32 -3.71 19.39
N ASN A 6 -4.32 -3.76 18.50
CA ASN A 6 -4.05 -2.71 17.51
C ASN A 6 -4.73 -3.02 16.15
N GLY A 7 -5.60 -4.04 16.10
CA GLY A 7 -6.31 -4.40 14.88
C GLY A 7 -7.42 -3.41 14.57
N ALA A 8 -7.36 -2.78 13.39
CA ALA A 8 -8.43 -1.90 12.89
C ALA A 8 -9.79 -2.60 12.77
N CYS A 9 -9.80 -3.93 12.63
CA CYS A 9 -11.02 -4.75 12.62
C CYS A 9 -11.88 -4.63 13.88
N ARG A 10 -11.34 -4.12 15.01
CA ARG A 10 -12.12 -3.88 16.23
C ARG A 10 -13.05 -2.69 16.15
N ASN A 11 -12.79 -1.77 15.22
CA ASN A 11 -13.60 -0.57 15.02
C ASN A 11 -14.71 -0.79 13.98
N GLU A 12 -14.72 -1.96 13.35
CA GLU A 12 -15.62 -2.33 12.27
C GLU A 12 -16.51 -3.51 12.68
N ASP A 13 -17.53 -3.79 11.87
CA ASP A 13 -18.48 -4.87 12.12
C ASP A 13 -17.79 -6.25 12.01
N PRO A 14 -17.82 -7.10 13.05
CA PRO A 14 -17.29 -8.45 12.97
C PRO A 14 -17.97 -9.31 11.89
N GLU A 15 -19.24 -9.09 11.56
CA GLU A 15 -19.94 -9.86 10.52
C GLU A 15 -19.36 -9.61 9.12
N LEU A 16 -18.72 -8.46 8.91
CA LEU A 16 -18.03 -8.14 7.66
C LEU A 16 -16.86 -9.10 7.36
N PHE A 17 -16.21 -9.57 8.42
CA PHE A 17 -15.06 -10.48 8.33
C PHE A 17 -15.48 -11.95 8.20
N PHE A 18 -16.75 -12.27 8.45
CA PHE A 18 -17.33 -13.62 8.35
C PHE A 18 -18.51 -13.66 7.37
N PRO A 19 -18.27 -13.44 6.07
CA PRO A 19 -19.32 -13.48 5.06
C PRO A 19 -19.95 -14.87 4.98
N ILE A 20 -21.28 -14.92 4.90
CA ILE A 20 -22.03 -16.17 4.72
C ILE A 20 -22.16 -16.44 3.22
N GLY A 21 -21.36 -17.39 2.73
CA GLY A 21 -21.35 -17.79 1.33
C GLY A 21 -20.17 -17.21 0.54
N THR A 22 -20.07 -17.61 -0.73
CA THR A 22 -18.90 -17.34 -1.59
C THR A 22 -19.27 -16.62 -2.88
N THR A 23 -20.54 -16.24 -3.05
CA THR A 23 -21.10 -15.68 -4.28
C THR A 23 -21.94 -14.44 -3.97
N GLY A 24 -22.04 -13.52 -4.95
CA GLY A 24 -22.89 -12.34 -4.87
C GLY A 24 -22.48 -11.36 -3.75
N PRO A 25 -23.37 -11.04 -2.79
CA PRO A 25 -23.12 -10.03 -1.74
C PRO A 25 -21.90 -10.37 -0.86
N ALA A 26 -21.57 -11.65 -0.71
CA ALA A 26 -20.39 -12.08 0.03
C ALA A 26 -19.08 -11.53 -0.56
N LEU A 27 -18.97 -11.37 -1.88
CA LEU A 27 -17.77 -10.80 -2.51
C LEU A 27 -17.59 -9.32 -2.14
N GLN A 28 -18.69 -8.57 -2.05
CA GLN A 28 -18.66 -7.16 -1.63
C GLN A 28 -18.26 -7.03 -0.15
N GLN A 29 -18.75 -7.93 0.71
CA GLN A 29 -18.33 -7.99 2.11
C GLN A 29 -16.84 -8.32 2.24
N ILE A 30 -16.34 -9.28 1.47
CA ILE A 30 -14.91 -9.62 1.43
C ILE A 30 -14.07 -8.42 1.00
N GLU A 31 -14.49 -7.71 -0.05
CA GLU A 31 -13.75 -6.55 -0.53
C GLU A 31 -13.74 -5.40 0.48
N ALA A 32 -14.86 -5.16 1.15
CA ALA A 32 -14.95 -4.19 2.24
C ALA A 32 -14.03 -4.58 3.41
N ALA A 33 -14.06 -5.84 3.86
CA ALA A 33 -13.16 -6.34 4.90
C ALA A 33 -11.67 -6.20 4.51
N LYS A 34 -11.34 -6.42 3.23
CA LYS A 34 -9.98 -6.22 2.71
C LYS A 34 -9.53 -4.76 2.78
N ARG A 35 -10.42 -3.81 2.49
CA ARG A 35 -10.11 -2.37 2.58
C ARG A 35 -9.78 -1.98 4.01
N VAL A 36 -10.54 -2.49 4.99
CA VAL A 36 -10.23 -2.30 6.41
C VAL A 36 -8.88 -2.92 6.76
N CYS A 37 -8.63 -4.16 6.30
CA CYS A 37 -7.34 -4.82 6.54
C CYS A 37 -6.17 -4.02 5.96
N ALA A 38 -6.34 -3.35 4.81
CA ALA A 38 -5.29 -2.55 4.18
C ALA A 38 -4.87 -1.31 5.00
N GLN A 39 -5.73 -0.84 5.90
CA GLN A 39 -5.46 0.31 6.78
C GLN A 39 -4.94 -0.12 8.16
N CYS A 40 -4.79 -1.42 8.40
CA CYS A 40 -4.42 -1.97 9.69
C CYS A 40 -2.90 -2.12 9.81
N ASP A 41 -2.26 -1.59 10.85
CA ASP A 41 -0.80 -1.68 10.99
C ASP A 41 -0.29 -3.09 11.34
N VAL A 42 -1.19 -4.01 11.72
CA VAL A 42 -0.85 -5.35 12.19
C VAL A 42 -1.21 -6.47 11.19
N VAL A 43 -1.37 -6.13 9.89
CA VAL A 43 -1.72 -7.11 8.84
C VAL A 43 -0.78 -8.32 8.85
N ASP A 44 0.53 -8.07 8.90
CA ASP A 44 1.55 -9.13 8.82
C ASP A 44 1.48 -10.09 10.00
N ALA A 45 1.33 -9.55 11.21
CA ALA A 45 1.20 -10.36 12.43
C ALA A 45 -0.10 -11.18 12.42
N CYS A 46 -1.20 -10.56 11.97
CA CYS A 46 -2.50 -11.20 11.83
C CYS A 46 -2.47 -12.34 10.81
N LEU A 47 -1.86 -12.10 9.65
CA LEU A 47 -1.71 -13.10 8.60
C LEU A 47 -0.83 -14.27 9.07
N ASN A 48 0.32 -13.97 9.69
CA ASN A 48 1.22 -15.00 10.19
C ASN A 48 0.54 -15.88 11.24
N TRP A 49 -0.20 -15.28 12.16
CA TRP A 49 -0.96 -16.02 13.17
C TRP A 49 -2.01 -16.92 12.51
N ALA A 50 -2.83 -16.38 11.59
CA ALA A 50 -3.89 -17.14 10.94
C ALA A 50 -3.36 -18.29 10.06
N LEU A 51 -2.18 -18.12 9.43
CA LEU A 51 -1.50 -19.20 8.71
C LEU A 51 -0.96 -20.28 9.65
N ARG A 52 -0.43 -19.90 10.82
CA ARG A 52 0.11 -20.82 11.82
C ARG A 52 -0.97 -21.62 12.55
N THR A 53 -2.08 -20.98 12.89
CA THR A 53 -3.22 -21.62 13.56
C THR A 53 -4.13 -22.35 12.59
N GLY A 54 -4.02 -22.07 11.30
CA GLY A 54 -4.86 -22.67 10.28
C GLY A 54 -6.30 -22.16 10.34
N GLN A 55 -6.49 -20.88 10.67
CA GLN A 55 -7.82 -20.29 10.60
C GLN A 55 -8.26 -20.17 9.15
N ASP A 56 -9.24 -21.00 8.80
CA ASP A 56 -9.75 -21.15 7.44
C ASP A 56 -11.10 -20.42 7.24
N ALA A 57 -11.78 -20.00 8.31
CA ALA A 57 -13.02 -19.24 8.22
C ALA A 57 -12.76 -17.71 8.26
N GLY A 58 -13.39 -16.97 7.35
CA GLY A 58 -13.39 -15.51 7.37
C GLY A 58 -12.17 -14.83 6.73
N VAL A 59 -12.12 -13.50 6.85
CA VAL A 59 -11.07 -12.64 6.30
C VAL A 59 -10.03 -12.32 7.38
N TRP A 60 -8.77 -12.70 7.13
CA TRP A 60 -7.66 -12.38 8.03
C TRP A 60 -6.47 -11.85 7.24
N GLY A 61 -5.88 -10.75 7.71
CA GLY A 61 -4.68 -10.17 7.11
C GLY A 61 -4.87 -9.82 5.62
N GLY A 62 -6.06 -9.38 5.23
CA GLY A 62 -6.38 -9.02 3.84
C GLY A 62 -6.64 -10.20 2.90
N LEU A 63 -6.70 -11.44 3.41
CA LEU A 63 -7.00 -12.63 2.62
C LEU A 63 -8.32 -13.26 3.05
N SER A 64 -9.18 -13.55 2.08
CA SER A 64 -10.40 -14.34 2.30
C SER A 64 -10.09 -15.83 2.51
N GLU A 65 -11.06 -16.58 3.02
CA GLU A 65 -11.01 -18.05 3.10
C GLU A 65 -10.57 -18.68 1.77
N ILE A 66 -11.21 -18.28 0.66
CA ILE A 66 -10.94 -18.84 -0.67
C ILE A 66 -9.51 -18.56 -1.11
N GLU A 67 -9.02 -17.33 -0.91
CA GLU A 67 -7.66 -16.95 -1.30
C GLU A 67 -6.61 -17.64 -0.43
N ARG A 68 -6.88 -17.80 0.87
CA ARG A 68 -5.99 -18.52 1.79
C ARG A 68 -5.96 -20.00 1.47
N ARG A 69 -7.09 -20.60 1.11
CA ARG A 69 -7.19 -21.97 0.63
C ARG A 69 -6.49 -22.17 -0.70
N ALA A 70 -6.60 -21.20 -1.61
CA ALA A 70 -5.84 -21.17 -2.86
C ALA A 70 -4.34 -21.07 -2.59
N LEU A 71 -3.90 -20.22 -1.66
CA LEU A 71 -2.48 -20.13 -1.25
C LEU A 71 -1.96 -21.42 -0.61
N LYS A 72 -2.75 -22.11 0.22
CA LYS A 72 -2.41 -23.43 0.75
C LYS A 72 -2.24 -24.46 -0.38
N GLN A 73 -3.11 -24.43 -1.40
CA GLN A 73 -3.09 -25.36 -2.53
C GLN A 73 -2.00 -25.04 -3.57
N GLN A 74 -1.61 -23.77 -3.72
CA GLN A 74 -0.59 -23.30 -4.66
C GLN A 74 0.86 -23.40 -4.13
N ARG A 75 1.11 -24.06 -2.99
CA ARG A 75 2.48 -24.40 -2.58
C ARG A 75 2.97 -25.69 -3.26
N PRO A 76 3.28 -25.60 -4.57
CA PRO A 76 4.65 -25.85 -5.02
C PRO A 76 5.34 -24.52 -5.40
N LYS A 77 6.63 -24.42 -5.04
CA LYS A 77 7.48 -23.21 -4.96
C LYS A 77 7.16 -22.01 -5.88
N ARG A 78 7.00 -20.84 -5.24
CA ARG A 78 7.39 -19.47 -5.65
C ARG A 78 6.94 -18.98 -7.04
N VAL A 79 5.85 -18.21 -7.10
CA VAL A 79 5.78 -16.91 -7.82
C VAL A 79 4.71 -16.03 -7.13
N GLN A 80 5.01 -14.73 -7.09
CA GLN A 80 4.35 -13.63 -6.41
C GLN A 80 2.97 -13.26 -6.99
N SER A 81 2.10 -12.70 -6.16
CA SER A 81 1.01 -11.81 -6.58
C SER A 81 0.59 -10.89 -5.43
N HIS A 82 1.52 -10.03 -5.02
CA HIS A 82 1.15 -8.77 -4.38
C HIS A 82 1.23 -7.69 -5.45
N SER A 83 0.07 -7.20 -5.90
CA SER A 83 -0.02 -5.97 -6.68
C SER A 83 0.62 -4.83 -5.88
N PRO A 84 1.55 -4.05 -6.45
CA PRO A 84 1.91 -2.78 -5.84
C PRO A 84 0.71 -1.84 -6.00
N VAL A 85 0.04 -1.54 -4.89
CA VAL A 85 -0.90 -0.42 -4.86
C VAL A 85 -0.11 0.84 -5.19
N SER A 86 -0.40 1.43 -6.34
CA SER A 86 0.26 2.64 -6.79
C SER A 86 -0.15 3.78 -5.85
N THR A 87 0.80 4.23 -5.04
CA THR A 87 0.75 5.49 -4.33
C THR A 87 0.85 6.61 -5.38
N GLY A 88 -0.30 7.01 -5.92
CA GLY A 88 -0.42 8.17 -6.81
C GLY A 88 -0.56 9.44 -6.00
N THR A 89 0.57 10.00 -5.59
CA THR A 89 0.71 11.37 -5.08
C THR A 89 0.03 12.35 -6.04
N THR A 90 -1.06 12.99 -5.61
CA THR A 90 -1.63 14.16 -6.29
C THR A 90 -0.65 15.32 -6.14
N GLN A 91 0.21 15.52 -7.14
CA GLN A 91 0.98 16.75 -7.32
C GLN A 91 0.08 17.81 -7.96
N VAL A 92 -0.41 18.76 -7.16
CA VAL A 92 -0.99 20.01 -7.63
C VAL A 92 0.06 21.10 -7.56
N GLU A 93 0.95 21.15 -8.54
CA GLU A 93 1.84 22.29 -8.77
C GLU A 93 1.82 22.65 -10.26
N ASP A 94 0.70 23.22 -10.70
CA ASP A 94 0.62 24.04 -11.91
C ASP A 94 0.26 25.46 -11.48
N LEU A 95 1.28 26.21 -11.06
CA LEU A 95 1.23 27.67 -11.04
C LEU A 95 2.44 28.16 -11.81
N SER A 96 2.21 28.28 -13.11
CA SER A 96 2.97 29.03 -14.09
C SER A 96 3.64 30.29 -13.50
N ILE A 97 4.98 30.29 -13.45
CA ILE A 97 5.77 31.53 -13.47
C ILE A 97 6.93 31.33 -14.44
N PRO A 98 6.98 32.02 -15.59
CA PRO A 98 8.12 31.95 -16.50
C PRO A 98 9.34 32.66 -15.89
N PRO A 99 10.56 32.10 -15.97
CA PRO A 99 11.76 32.79 -15.51
C PRO A 99 12.08 33.98 -16.43
N THR A 100 12.17 35.16 -15.82
CA THR A 100 12.59 36.41 -16.48
C THR A 100 14.04 36.28 -16.97
N ARG A 101 14.22 36.53 -18.27
CA ARG A 101 15.49 36.51 -19.00
C ARG A 101 16.38 37.67 -18.54
N GLN A 102 17.45 37.38 -17.79
CA GLN A 102 18.49 38.39 -17.49
C GLN A 102 19.49 38.52 -18.65
N PRO A 103 19.94 39.75 -19.02
CA PRO A 103 20.95 39.95 -20.04
C PRO A 103 22.38 39.72 -19.50
N ALA A 104 23.27 39.28 -20.40
CA ALA A 104 24.66 38.96 -20.14
C ALA A 104 25.51 40.20 -19.75
N PRO A 105 26.45 40.11 -18.79
CA PRO A 105 27.43 41.15 -18.57
C PRO A 105 28.51 41.16 -19.66
N THR A 106 28.78 42.34 -20.19
CA THR A 106 29.74 42.66 -21.24
C THR A 106 31.18 42.41 -20.79
N ARG A 107 31.93 41.61 -21.56
CA ARG A 107 33.40 41.48 -21.49
C ARG A 107 34.05 42.86 -21.55
N SER A 108 34.71 43.27 -20.47
CA SER A 108 35.66 44.39 -20.49
C SER A 108 37.06 43.81 -20.57
N ALA A 109 37.67 43.91 -21.75
CA ALA A 109 39.10 43.70 -21.96
C ALA A 109 39.85 44.96 -21.53
N GLY A 110 40.96 44.79 -20.81
CA GLY A 110 41.89 45.86 -20.45
C GLY A 110 43.31 45.29 -20.25
N PRO A 111 44.37 45.87 -20.86
CA PRO A 111 45.66 45.20 -21.04
C PRO A 111 46.77 45.61 -20.04
N ALA A 112 47.74 44.71 -19.89
CA ALA A 112 49.20 44.86 -19.85
C ALA A 112 49.91 45.89 -18.92
N ARG A 113 51.05 45.41 -18.40
CA ARG A 113 52.25 46.10 -17.82
C ARG A 113 52.24 46.17 -16.28
N GLY A 114 53.34 45.92 -15.56
CA GLY A 114 54.73 45.75 -15.98
C GLY A 114 55.60 45.17 -14.88
N ARG A 115 56.76 44.68 -15.32
CA ARG A 115 57.89 44.20 -14.51
C ARG A 115 58.63 45.40 -13.91
N ARG A 116 59.02 45.30 -12.64
CA ARG A 116 60.34 45.68 -12.13
C ARG A 116 60.56 45.06 -10.77
#